data_AF-A0A7V0L2F5-F1
#
_entry.id   AF-A0A7V0L2F5-F1
#
_cell.length_a   1.000
_cell.length_b   1.000
_cell.length_c   1.000
_cell.angle_alpha   90.00
_cell.angle_beta   90.00
_cell.angle_gamma   90.00
#
_symmetry.space_group_name_H-M   'P 1'
#
loop_
_entity.id
_entity.type
_entity.pdbx_description
1 polymer ?
#
loop_
_entity_poly.entity_id
_entity_poly.type
_entity_poly.pdbx_seq_one_letter_code
_entity_poly.pdbx_strand_id
1 'polypeptide(L)'
;MGHHETIVVQPVRKDSLAGQITIDDRPIMKYRIENSRLLIVLPNLGKGDHTVKIPYRNPPGIYTQKFPLKVFPNPSVNGQLVNILNIPTHSKVFILNENGVIIKTFGDRSANKNLIWDLTTDNNEFVPGGVYVIIFKNTKNHKIEMQKIAVVR
;
A
#
# COMPACT_ATOMS: atom_id res chain seq x y z
N MET A 1 11.69 -0.46 15.46
CA MET A 1 11.87 0.82 14.75
C MET A 1 10.60 1.09 13.96
N GLY A 2 9.93 2.22 14.19
CA GLY A 2 8.62 2.52 13.59
C GLY A 2 8.74 2.84 12.10
N HIS A 3 7.96 2.18 11.26
CA HIS A 3 7.95 2.43 9.81
C HIS A 3 7.04 3.63 9.50
N HIS A 4 7.53 4.53 8.65
CA HIS A 4 6.81 5.73 8.24
C HIS A 4 6.26 5.55 6.82
N GLU A 5 4.95 5.64 6.65
CA GLU A 5 4.32 5.68 5.32
C GLU A 5 4.12 7.13 4.88
N THR A 6 4.43 7.44 3.62
CA THR A 6 4.21 8.77 3.04
C THR A 6 3.04 8.69 2.07
N ILE A 7 1.97 9.43 2.35
CA ILE A 7 0.85 9.58 1.41
C ILE A 7 0.96 10.91 0.66
N VAL A 8 0.58 10.89 -0.62
CA VAL A 8 0.46 12.09 -1.45
C VAL A 8 -0.99 12.49 -1.48
N VAL A 9 -1.32 13.60 -0.84
CA VAL A 9 -2.62 14.23 -0.95
C VAL A 9 -2.56 15.26 -2.09
N GLN A 10 -3.70 15.44 -2.77
CA GLN A 10 -4.01 16.35 -3.89
C GLN A 10 -3.28 17.71 -3.89
N PRO A 11 -3.41 18.52 -4.97
CA PRO A 11 -2.77 19.83 -4.98
C PRO A 11 -3.21 20.71 -3.80
N VAL A 12 -2.28 21.01 -2.89
CA VAL A 12 -2.42 21.93 -1.76
C VAL A 12 -1.34 23.00 -1.91
N ARG A 13 -1.76 24.26 -2.02
CA ARG A 13 -0.82 25.38 -2.01
C ARG A 13 -0.50 25.75 -0.56
N LYS A 14 0.78 26.03 -0.28
CA LYS A 14 1.29 26.31 1.08
C LYS A 14 0.63 27.54 1.72
N ASP A 15 0.40 28.57 0.92
CA ASP A 15 -0.29 29.82 1.28
C ASP A 15 -1.77 29.62 1.61
N SER A 16 -2.36 28.52 1.14
CA SER A 16 -3.75 28.16 1.41
C SER A 16 -3.91 27.35 2.69
N LEU A 17 -2.85 26.83 3.32
CA LEU A 17 -2.98 26.07 4.57
C LEU A 17 -3.35 27.02 5.72
N ALA A 18 -4.44 26.72 6.45
CA ALA A 18 -5.01 27.64 7.44
C ALA A 18 -5.04 27.07 8.86
N GLY A 19 -4.31 26.00 9.13
CA GLY A 19 -4.27 25.38 10.45
C GLY A 19 -3.50 24.07 10.48
N GLN A 20 -3.64 23.36 11.60
CA GLN A 20 -3.00 22.08 11.81
C GLN A 20 -3.74 20.98 11.04
N ILE A 21 -2.98 20.21 10.26
CA ILE A 21 -3.50 19.01 9.61
C ILE A 21 -3.68 17.93 10.67
N THR A 22 -4.82 17.25 10.66
CA THR A 22 -5.11 16.15 11.60
C THR A 22 -5.45 14.86 10.88
N ILE A 23 -5.29 13.73 11.58
CA ILE A 23 -5.82 12.43 11.23
C ILE A 23 -6.62 11.89 12.41
N ASP A 24 -7.90 11.59 12.20
CA ASP A 24 -8.84 11.24 13.27
C ASP A 24 -8.76 12.21 14.46
N ASP A 25 -8.69 13.51 14.14
CA ASP A 25 -8.57 14.60 15.11
C ASP A 25 -7.25 14.64 15.90
N ARG A 26 -6.28 13.80 15.55
CA ARG A 26 -4.92 13.84 16.09
C ARG A 26 -4.01 14.69 15.19
N PRO A 27 -3.18 15.58 15.76
CA PRO A 27 -2.30 16.43 14.98
C PRO A 27 -1.21 15.65 14.25
N ILE A 28 -0.98 16.00 12.99
CA ILE A 28 0.13 15.48 12.18
C ILE A 28 1.34 16.39 12.37
N MET A 29 2.42 15.81 12.91
CA MET A 29 3.64 16.54 13.24
C MET A 29 4.63 16.66 12.08
N LYS A 30 4.51 15.81 11.04
CA LYS A 30 5.46 15.76 9.92
C LYS A 30 4.72 15.70 8.58
N TYR A 31 4.82 16.78 7.82
CA TYR A 31 4.37 16.86 6.43
C TYR A 31 5.33 17.78 5.65
N ARG A 32 5.36 17.64 4.32
CA ARG A 32 6.05 18.55 3.41
C ARG A 32 5.17 18.90 2.23
N ILE A 33 5.37 20.06 1.63
CA ILE A 33 4.68 20.46 0.40
C ILE A 33 5.71 20.55 -0.71
N GLU A 34 5.49 19.81 -1.80
CA GLU A 34 6.38 19.79 -2.96
C GLU A 34 5.59 19.76 -4.25
N ASN A 35 5.95 20.61 -5.21
CA ASN A 35 5.27 20.71 -6.50
C ASN A 35 3.74 20.85 -6.34
N SER A 36 3.34 21.71 -5.40
CA SER A 36 1.94 21.92 -4.99
C SER A 36 1.25 20.68 -4.41
N ARG A 37 1.95 19.60 -4.05
CA ARG A 37 1.36 18.42 -3.40
C ARG A 37 1.71 18.38 -1.94
N LEU A 38 0.75 17.99 -1.11
CA LEU A 38 1.00 17.76 0.31
C LEU A 38 1.39 16.31 0.54
N LEU A 39 2.62 16.10 1.01
CA LEU A 39 3.14 14.81 1.43
C LEU A 39 3.03 14.72 2.95
N ILE A 40 2.28 13.74 3.43
CA ILE A 40 2.03 13.53 4.85
C ILE A 40 2.75 12.26 5.30
N VAL A 41 3.52 12.36 6.38
CA VAL A 41 4.10 11.19 7.02
C VAL A 41 3.15 10.69 8.10
N LEU A 42 2.72 9.44 7.99
CA LEU A 42 1.78 8.81 8.89
C LEU A 42 2.51 7.84 9.83
N PRO A 43 2.79 8.23 11.08
CA PRO A 43 3.41 7.32 12.03
C PRO A 43 2.34 6.41 12.67
N ASN A 44 2.51 5.10 12.54
CA ASN A 44 1.81 4.07 13.34
C ASN A 44 0.27 4.18 13.34
N LEU A 45 -0.36 4.42 12.18
CA LEU A 45 -1.81 4.30 12.10
C LEU A 45 -2.23 2.85 12.32
N GLY A 46 -3.29 2.67 13.11
CA GLY A 46 -3.94 1.37 13.24
C GLY A 46 -4.55 0.92 11.91
N LYS A 47 -4.94 -0.35 11.82
CA LYS A 47 -5.79 -0.80 10.72
C LYS A 47 -7.16 -0.12 10.81
N GLY A 48 -7.73 0.22 9.66
CA GLY A 48 -9.10 0.74 9.60
C GLY A 48 -9.28 1.91 8.65
N ASP A 49 -10.48 2.47 8.71
CA ASP A 49 -10.80 3.70 8.00
C ASP A 49 -10.40 4.88 8.90
N HIS A 50 -9.64 5.81 8.31
CA HIS A 50 -9.13 7.03 8.93
C HIS A 50 -9.57 8.22 8.09
N THR A 51 -9.62 9.40 8.69
CA THR A 51 -9.88 10.65 7.96
C THR A 51 -8.78 11.65 8.21
N VAL A 52 -8.07 12.02 7.14
CA VAL A 52 -7.17 13.18 7.14
C VAL A 52 -7.99 14.44 6.94
N LYS A 53 -7.82 15.43 7.81
CA LYS A 53 -8.48 16.74 7.75
C LYS A 53 -7.44 17.82 7.50
N ILE A 54 -7.61 18.56 6.41
CA ILE A 54 -6.71 19.64 6.00
C ILE A 54 -7.49 20.95 6.04
N PRO A 55 -7.18 21.87 6.98
CA PRO A 55 -7.77 23.20 6.98
C PRO A 55 -7.11 24.06 5.91
N TYR A 56 -7.93 24.70 5.08
CA TYR A 56 -7.48 25.61 4.04
C TYR A 56 -8.27 26.92 4.02
N ARG A 57 -7.59 28.01 3.66
CA ARG A 57 -8.16 29.34 3.46
C ARG A 57 -8.65 29.43 2.02
N ASN A 58 -9.92 29.71 1.87
CA ASN A 58 -10.51 30.12 0.60
C ASN A 58 -11.42 31.31 0.90
N PRO A 59 -11.05 32.55 0.53
CA PRO A 59 -11.83 33.73 0.89
C PRO A 59 -13.33 33.57 0.55
N PRO A 60 -14.25 33.93 1.47
CA PRO A 60 -14.02 34.68 2.71
C PRO A 60 -13.68 33.84 3.95
N GLY A 61 -13.61 32.50 3.83
CA GLY A 61 -13.61 31.60 4.99
C GLY A 61 -12.39 30.69 5.13
N ILE A 62 -12.41 29.91 6.22
CA ILE A 62 -11.56 28.74 6.42
C ILE A 62 -12.45 27.51 6.30
N TYR A 63 -12.02 26.57 5.48
CA TYR A 63 -12.73 25.33 5.18
C TYR A 63 -11.86 24.14 5.56
N THR A 64 -12.46 22.97 5.71
CA THR A 64 -11.74 21.72 5.99
C THR A 64 -11.99 20.71 4.90
N GLN A 65 -10.94 20.30 4.20
CA GLN A 65 -11.00 19.20 3.26
C GLN A 65 -10.80 17.88 4.02
N LYS A 66 -11.70 16.92 3.80
CA LYS A 66 -11.63 15.58 4.39
C LYS A 66 -11.17 14.59 3.33
N PHE A 67 -10.14 13.84 3.64
CA PHE A 67 -9.63 12.77 2.80
C PHE A 67 -9.81 11.44 3.53
N PRO A 68 -10.71 10.56 3.05
CA PRO A 68 -10.80 9.22 3.59
C PRO A 68 -9.50 8.48 3.25
N LEU A 69 -8.92 7.87 4.27
CA LEU A 69 -7.73 7.03 4.17
C LEU A 69 -8.11 5.66 4.70
N LYS A 70 -7.99 4.63 3.87
CA LYS A 70 -8.14 3.25 4.33
C LYS A 70 -6.75 2.67 4.59
N VAL A 71 -6.40 2.53 5.86
CA VAL A 71 -5.16 1.85 6.26
C VAL A 71 -5.48 0.37 6.33
N PHE A 72 -5.05 -0.33 5.29
CA PHE A 72 -5.00 -1.77 5.35
C PHE A 72 -3.85 -2.17 6.27
N PRO A 73 -4.00 -3.23 7.07
CA PRO A 73 -2.86 -3.76 7.78
C PRO A 73 -1.78 -4.14 6.76
N ASN A 74 -0.63 -3.48 6.82
CA ASN A 74 0.59 -4.02 6.23
C ASN A 74 1.79 -3.71 7.14
N PRO A 75 2.62 -4.69 7.47
CA PRO A 75 2.67 -6.01 6.89
C PRO A 75 2.05 -7.06 7.78
N SER A 76 1.60 -8.11 7.12
CA SER A 76 1.00 -9.27 7.72
C SER A 76 1.90 -9.86 8.80
N VAL A 77 1.40 -9.85 10.02
CA VAL A 77 1.89 -10.66 11.13
C VAL A 77 1.25 -12.04 10.99
N ASN A 78 1.90 -13.11 11.45
CA ASN A 78 1.37 -14.49 11.51
C ASN A 78 -0.17 -14.52 11.63
N GLY A 79 -0.87 -14.89 10.55
CA GLY A 79 -2.34 -14.95 10.48
C GLY A 79 -3.04 -13.87 9.62
N GLN A 80 -2.33 -12.96 8.95
CA GLN A 80 -2.91 -12.05 7.95
C GLN A 80 -2.44 -12.36 6.53
N LEU A 81 -3.39 -12.34 5.59
CA LEU A 81 -3.18 -12.78 4.22
C LEU A 81 -2.88 -11.58 3.30
N VAL A 82 -1.99 -11.75 2.33
CA VAL A 82 -1.66 -10.75 1.30
C VAL A 82 -2.61 -10.87 0.12
N ASN A 83 -3.39 -9.82 -0.15
CA ASN A 83 -4.25 -9.75 -1.33
C ASN A 83 -3.46 -9.31 -2.57
N ILE A 84 -3.42 -10.18 -3.57
CA ILE A 84 -2.80 -9.97 -4.87
C ILE A 84 -3.92 -9.68 -5.88
N LEU A 85 -4.09 -8.39 -6.18
CA LEU A 85 -5.13 -7.88 -7.08
C LEU A 85 -4.62 -7.69 -8.51
N ASN A 86 -5.53 -7.41 -9.46
CA ASN A 86 -5.23 -7.06 -10.86
C ASN A 86 -4.29 -8.06 -11.55
N ILE A 87 -4.60 -9.35 -11.40
CA ILE A 87 -3.83 -10.44 -12.02
C ILE A 87 -4.20 -10.48 -13.51
N PRO A 88 -3.22 -10.35 -14.42
CA PRO A 88 -3.46 -10.50 -15.85
C PRO A 88 -4.14 -11.83 -16.18
N THR A 89 -4.92 -11.87 -17.27
CA THR A 89 -5.54 -13.11 -17.74
C THR A 89 -4.48 -14.08 -18.24
N HIS A 90 -4.71 -15.38 -18.02
CA HIS A 90 -3.78 -16.44 -18.45
C HIS A 90 -2.39 -16.27 -17.85
N SER A 91 -2.31 -15.95 -16.56
CA SER A 91 -1.04 -15.76 -15.87
C SER A 91 -0.85 -16.77 -14.74
N LYS A 92 0.38 -17.28 -14.62
CA LYS A 92 0.89 -17.89 -13.39
C LYS A 92 1.50 -16.79 -12.52
N VAL A 93 1.28 -16.89 -11.22
CA VAL A 93 1.86 -15.96 -10.24
C VAL A 93 2.98 -16.67 -9.50
N PHE A 94 4.15 -16.06 -9.45
CA PHE A 94 5.27 -16.56 -8.65
C PHE A 94 5.68 -15.50 -7.63
N ILE A 95 6.04 -15.94 -6.44
CA ILE A 95 6.56 -15.09 -5.38
C ILE A 95 8.00 -15.49 -5.16
N LEU A 96 8.89 -14.50 -5.23
CA LEU A 96 10.32 -14.65 -5.09
C LEU A 96 10.78 -13.95 -3.82
N ASN A 97 11.78 -14.51 -3.14
CA ASN A 97 12.49 -13.81 -2.07
C ASN A 97 13.51 -12.82 -2.63
N GLU A 98 14.24 -12.12 -1.75
CA GLU A 98 15.27 -11.14 -2.11
C GLU A 98 16.43 -11.70 -2.94
N ASN A 99 16.68 -13.02 -2.85
CA ASN A 99 17.70 -13.73 -3.62
C ASN A 99 17.17 -14.20 -4.99
N GLY A 100 15.93 -13.84 -5.36
CA GLY A 100 15.30 -14.25 -6.61
C GLY A 100 14.83 -15.70 -6.64
N VAL A 101 14.80 -16.39 -5.49
CA VAL A 101 14.33 -17.77 -5.40
C VAL A 101 12.82 -17.77 -5.32
N ILE A 102 12.16 -18.55 -6.19
CA ILE A 102 10.71 -18.76 -6.15
C ILE A 102 10.37 -19.59 -4.92
N ILE A 103 9.51 -19.05 -4.06
CA ILE A 103 9.08 -19.67 -2.81
C ILE A 103 7.62 -20.10 -2.83
N LYS A 104 6.79 -19.47 -3.67
CA LYS A 104 5.37 -19.78 -3.82
C LYS A 104 4.96 -19.64 -5.27
N THR A 105 4.15 -20.58 -5.73
CA THR A 105 3.61 -20.64 -7.09
C THR A 105 2.10 -20.77 -7.03
N PHE A 106 1.40 -19.92 -7.76
CA PHE A 106 -0.02 -20.10 -8.01
C PHE A 106 -0.22 -20.45 -9.47
N GLY A 107 -1.01 -21.51 -9.70
CA GLY A 107 -1.34 -22.03 -11.03
C GLY A 107 -2.02 -21.03 -11.95
N ASP A 108 -2.29 -21.44 -13.18
CA ASP A 108 -2.89 -20.58 -14.20
C ASP A 108 -4.22 -19.98 -13.70
N ARG A 109 -4.29 -18.65 -13.71
CA ARG A 109 -5.48 -17.91 -13.32
C ARG A 109 -6.20 -17.38 -14.56
N SER A 110 -7.41 -17.87 -14.78
CA SER A 110 -8.36 -17.26 -15.70
C SER A 110 -9.02 -16.05 -15.01
N ALA A 111 -8.67 -14.86 -15.49
CA ALA A 111 -9.26 -13.54 -15.22
C ALA A 111 -9.40 -13.08 -13.74
N ASN A 112 -8.79 -11.93 -13.41
CA ASN A 112 -9.18 -10.94 -12.38
C ASN A 112 -9.77 -11.44 -11.05
N LYS A 113 -9.39 -12.63 -10.59
CA LYS A 113 -9.75 -13.11 -9.26
C LYS A 113 -8.75 -12.54 -8.26
N ASN A 114 -9.26 -12.01 -7.15
CA ASN A 114 -8.43 -11.69 -6.00
C ASN A 114 -7.71 -12.98 -5.57
N LEU A 115 -6.39 -12.96 -5.55
CA LEU A 115 -5.58 -14.07 -5.06
C LEU A 115 -5.07 -13.72 -3.68
N ILE A 116 -5.23 -14.66 -2.76
CA ILE A 116 -4.82 -14.45 -1.38
C ILE A 116 -3.60 -15.33 -1.12
N TRP A 117 -2.47 -14.70 -0.79
CA TRP A 117 -1.28 -15.38 -0.33
C TRP A 117 -1.25 -15.39 1.19
N ASP A 118 -1.23 -16.58 1.75
CA ASP A 118 -1.24 -16.90 3.17
C ASP A 118 0.14 -16.84 3.83
N LEU A 119 1.13 -16.25 3.15
CA LEU A 119 2.53 -16.18 3.60
C LEU A 119 3.20 -17.55 3.76
N THR A 120 2.69 -18.56 3.07
CA THR A 120 3.35 -19.86 3.06
C THR A 120 4.10 -20.10 1.75
N THR A 121 5.14 -20.91 1.80
CA THR A 121 5.82 -21.45 0.63
C THR A 121 4.96 -22.51 -0.06
N ASP A 122 5.40 -23.04 -1.19
CA ASP A 122 4.75 -24.20 -1.84
C ASP A 122 4.76 -25.46 -0.96
N ASN A 123 5.66 -25.52 0.03
CA ASN A 123 5.75 -26.59 1.02
C ASN A 123 4.91 -26.33 2.29
N ASN A 124 4.07 -25.29 2.30
CA ASN A 124 3.26 -24.85 3.44
C ASN A 124 4.06 -24.37 4.67
N GLU A 125 5.31 -23.92 4.47
CA GLU A 125 6.12 -23.31 5.54
C GLU A 125 5.90 -21.80 5.56
N PHE A 126 5.81 -21.19 6.74
CA PHE A 126 5.70 -19.73 6.85
C PHE A 126 6.99 -19.06 6.37
N VAL A 127 6.82 -17.99 5.59
CA VAL A 127 7.95 -17.19 5.12
C VAL A 127 8.39 -16.19 6.19
N PRO A 128 9.70 -15.92 6.33
CA PRO A 128 10.18 -14.93 7.29
C PRO A 128 9.77 -13.51 6.89
N GLY A 129 9.85 -12.58 7.84
CA GLY A 129 9.77 -11.14 7.54
C GLY A 129 10.84 -10.76 6.50
N GLY A 130 10.45 -9.98 5.49
CA GLY A 130 11.32 -9.66 4.35
C GLY A 130 10.59 -9.01 3.19
N VAL A 131 11.33 -8.72 2.13
CA VAL A 131 10.80 -8.18 0.87
C VAL A 131 10.68 -9.32 -0.15
N TYR A 132 9.53 -9.38 -0.81
CA TYR A 132 9.20 -10.40 -1.80
C TYR A 132 8.75 -9.76 -3.10
N VAL A 133 9.14 -10.36 -4.22
CA VAL A 133 8.76 -9.94 -5.56
C VAL A 133 7.71 -10.89 -6.10
N ILE A 134 6.55 -10.34 -6.49
CA ILE A 134 5.47 -11.10 -7.10
C ILE A 134 5.54 -10.86 -8.60
N ILE A 135 5.77 -11.91 -9.38
CA ILE A 135 5.82 -11.86 -10.84
C ILE A 135 4.61 -12.55 -11.45
N PHE A 136 4.09 -11.97 -12.53
CA PHE A 136 2.96 -12.50 -13.30
C PHE A 136 3.50 -12.92 -14.66
N LYS A 137 3.47 -14.21 -14.96
CA LYS A 137 3.98 -14.77 -16.22
C LYS A 137 2.82 -15.31 -17.04
N ASN A 138 2.66 -14.79 -18.25
CA ASN A 138 1.66 -15.27 -19.18
C ASN A 138 1.91 -16.75 -19.52
N THR A 139 0.90 -17.60 -19.42
CA THR A 139 1.00 -19.03 -19.67
C THR A 139 1.07 -19.39 -21.15
N LYS A 140 0.59 -18.52 -22.05
CA LYS A 140 0.61 -18.72 -23.51
C LYS A 140 1.95 -18.33 -24.13
N ASN A 141 2.50 -17.16 -23.78
CA ASN A 141 3.70 -16.62 -24.42
C ASN A 141 4.94 -16.58 -23.51
N HIS A 142 4.80 -17.00 -22.24
CA HIS A 142 5.87 -17.09 -21.25
C HIS A 142 6.57 -15.76 -20.90
N LYS A 143 6.00 -14.61 -21.29
CA LYS A 143 6.53 -13.30 -20.92
C LYS A 143 6.07 -12.88 -19.52
N ILE A 144 6.90 -12.10 -18.85
CA ILE A 144 6.50 -11.39 -17.63
C ILE A 144 5.60 -10.23 -18.06
N GLU A 145 4.38 -10.20 -17.55
CA GLU A 145 3.40 -9.16 -17.87
C GLU A 145 3.39 -8.04 -16.82
N MET A 146 3.71 -8.40 -15.57
CA MET A 146 3.67 -7.47 -14.44
C MET A 146 4.59 -7.95 -13.31
N GLN A 147 5.02 -7.01 -12.48
CA GLN A 147 5.71 -7.27 -11.22
C GLN A 147 5.11 -6.40 -10.10
N LYS A 148 5.10 -6.93 -8.88
CA LYS A 148 4.70 -6.21 -7.65
C LYS A 148 5.66 -6.54 -6.52
N ILE A 149 5.69 -5.70 -5.50
CA ILE A 149 6.50 -5.90 -4.30
C ILE A 149 5.56 -6.11 -3.12
N ALA A 150 5.85 -7.13 -2.30
CA ALA A 150 5.23 -7.37 -1.01
C ALA A 150 6.29 -7.26 0.09
N VAL A 151 5.86 -6.77 1.26
CA VAL A 151 6.70 -6.67 2.46
C VAL A 151 5.99 -7.45 3.56
N VAL A 152 6.72 -8.32 4.25
CA VAL A 152 6.26 -9.16 5.38
C VAL A 152 7.07 -8.75 6.63
N ARG A 153 6.47 -8.67 7.84
CA ARG A 153 7.21 -8.43 9.11
C ARG A 153 6.87 -9.50 10.14
#